data_AF-A0A9E1HTL2-F1
#
_entry.id   AF-A0A9E1HTL2-F1
#
_cell.length_a   1.000
_cell.length_b   1.000
_cell.length_c   1.000
_cell.angle_alpha   90.00
_cell.angle_beta   90.00
_cell.angle_gamma   90.00
#
_symmetry.space_group_name_H-M   'P 1'
#
loop_
_entity.id
_entity.type
_entity.pdbx_description
1 polymer ?
#
loop_
_entity_poly.entity_id
_entity_poly.type
_entity_poly.pdbx_seq_one_letter_code
_entity_poly.pdbx_strand_id
1 'polypeptide(L)'
;MCPVYRTAYHCGAKKPKHPHCRNSNSLGVEICMLDKHAVLRKGSIRKAAELVRWLMKEYSVDEAHVIRHYDVTGKDCPAPMVENPALWEEFLSMLSVEDDMKRYKYYDDMPAWAQPTVSKLVKLGILKGEGDGVLDLSEDMLRMLVINDRAGVYK
;
A
#
# COMPACT_ATOMS: atom_id res chain seq x y z
N MET A 1 -16.66 -4.46 -14.52
CA MET A 1 -16.16 -3.59 -13.44
C MET A 1 -17.14 -2.43 -13.28
N CYS A 2 -17.60 -2.13 -12.06
CA CYS A 2 -18.46 -0.97 -11.79
C CYS A 2 -17.58 0.26 -11.56
N PRO A 3 -17.86 1.44 -12.15
CA PRO A 3 -17.13 2.66 -11.83
C PRO A 3 -17.21 2.98 -10.33
N VAL A 4 -16.13 3.49 -9.75
CA VAL A 4 -16.00 3.79 -8.31
C VAL A 4 -17.01 4.81 -7.78
N TYR A 5 -17.54 5.69 -8.63
CA TYR A 5 -18.59 6.66 -8.30
C TYR A 5 -20.01 6.11 -8.47
N ARG A 6 -20.17 4.80 -8.77
CA ARG A 6 -21.46 4.13 -8.91
C ARG A 6 -21.58 2.97 -7.93
N THR A 7 -22.79 2.75 -7.44
CA THR A 7 -23.11 1.66 -6.53
C THR A 7 -23.07 0.30 -7.25
N ALA A 8 -22.28 -0.62 -6.71
CA ALA A 8 -22.36 -2.05 -7.03
C ALA A 8 -23.12 -2.80 -5.92
N TYR A 9 -23.78 -3.91 -6.27
CA TYR A 9 -24.50 -4.74 -5.31
C TYR A 9 -23.67 -5.99 -4.96
N HIS A 10 -22.81 -5.89 -3.95
CA HIS A 10 -21.81 -6.92 -3.62
C HIS A 10 -21.84 -7.39 -2.15
N CYS A 11 -22.29 -6.57 -1.20
CA CYS A 11 -22.31 -6.85 0.24
C CYS A 11 -23.71 -6.76 0.87
N GLY A 12 -24.78 -6.93 0.09
CA GLY A 12 -26.17 -6.80 0.56
C GLY A 12 -26.64 -7.98 1.41
N ALA A 13 -27.34 -7.69 2.52
CA ALA A 13 -28.05 -8.68 3.34
C ALA A 13 -29.35 -8.12 3.91
N LYS A 14 -30.34 -9.00 4.14
CA LYS A 14 -31.60 -8.63 4.82
C LYS A 14 -31.36 -8.16 6.26
N LYS A 15 -30.37 -8.74 6.94
CA LYS A 15 -29.92 -8.38 8.29
C LYS A 15 -28.39 -8.27 8.27
N PRO A 16 -27.82 -7.10 7.98
CA PRO A 16 -26.38 -6.88 8.02
C PRO A 16 -25.83 -7.12 9.44
N LYS A 17 -24.65 -7.72 9.54
CA LYS A 17 -23.92 -7.88 10.81
C LYS A 17 -23.12 -6.62 11.15
N HIS A 18 -22.50 -6.00 10.15
CA HIS A 18 -21.72 -4.79 10.35
C HIS A 18 -22.64 -3.56 10.52
N PRO A 19 -22.39 -2.67 11.49
CA PRO A 19 -23.28 -1.55 11.79
C PRO A 19 -23.43 -0.58 10.61
N HIS A 20 -22.32 -0.24 9.93
CA HIS A 20 -22.29 0.86 8.94
C HIS A 20 -22.03 0.47 7.47
N CYS A 21 -21.27 -0.59 7.17
CA CYS A 21 -20.92 -0.96 5.78
C CYS A 21 -22.14 -1.46 4.97
N ARG A 22 -22.35 -0.90 3.78
CA ARG A 22 -23.45 -1.17 2.84
C ARG A 22 -22.93 -1.00 1.40
N ASN A 23 -23.64 -1.58 0.43
CA ASN A 23 -23.34 -1.43 -1.01
C ASN A 23 -23.09 0.03 -1.45
N SER A 24 -23.78 0.99 -0.83
CA SER A 24 -23.72 2.41 -1.18
C SER A 24 -22.49 3.15 -0.65
N ASN A 25 -21.78 2.60 0.34
CA ASN A 25 -20.63 3.25 0.98
C ASN A 25 -19.38 2.36 1.03
N SER A 26 -19.35 1.29 0.24
CA SER A 26 -18.22 0.38 0.14
C SER A 26 -17.78 0.15 -1.30
N LEU A 27 -16.49 -0.07 -1.49
CA LEU A 27 -15.94 -0.56 -2.75
C LEU A 27 -15.72 -2.07 -2.63
N GLY A 28 -16.25 -2.84 -3.60
CA GLY A 28 -16.05 -4.29 -3.67
C GLY A 28 -14.84 -4.65 -4.50
N VAL A 29 -13.86 -5.35 -3.91
CA VAL A 29 -12.71 -5.92 -4.61
C VAL A 29 -12.85 -7.43 -4.66
N GLU A 30 -13.04 -7.96 -5.87
CA GLU A 30 -13.16 -9.40 -6.12
C GLU A 30 -11.81 -9.98 -6.54
N ILE A 31 -11.36 -11.03 -5.85
CA ILE A 31 -10.10 -11.72 -6.14
C ILE A 31 -10.41 -12.96 -6.97
N CYS A 32 -9.98 -12.98 -8.22
CA CYS A 32 -10.17 -14.13 -9.09
C CYS A 32 -9.41 -15.36 -8.57
N MET A 33 -10.15 -16.44 -8.39
CA MET A 33 -9.64 -17.78 -8.04
C MET A 33 -9.26 -18.55 -9.32
N LEU A 34 -8.39 -19.55 -9.20
CA LEU A 34 -7.95 -20.35 -10.35
C LEU A 34 -9.06 -21.27 -10.87
N ASP A 35 -9.89 -21.78 -9.96
CA ASP A 35 -10.93 -22.74 -10.27
C ASP A 35 -12.08 -22.70 -9.25
N LYS A 36 -13.04 -23.61 -9.43
CA LYS A 36 -14.19 -23.82 -8.55
C LYS A 36 -13.83 -24.35 -7.15
N HIS A 37 -12.57 -24.75 -6.92
CA HIS A 37 -12.07 -25.24 -5.64
C HIS A 37 -11.51 -24.12 -4.77
N ALA A 38 -11.74 -22.86 -5.17
CA ALA A 38 -11.36 -21.67 -4.42
C ALA A 38 -9.85 -21.51 -4.22
N VAL A 39 -9.04 -22.10 -5.10
CA VAL A 39 -7.57 -21.96 -5.02
C VAL A 39 -7.16 -20.54 -5.39
N LEU A 40 -6.61 -19.81 -4.42
CA LEU A 40 -6.07 -18.47 -4.62
C LEU A 40 -4.66 -18.54 -5.23
N ARG A 41 -4.45 -17.83 -6.33
CA ARG A 41 -3.10 -17.60 -6.86
C ARG A 41 -2.42 -16.53 -6.02
N LYS A 42 -1.21 -16.79 -5.51
CA LYS A 42 -0.39 -15.78 -4.80
C LYS A 42 -0.26 -14.46 -5.57
N GLY A 43 -0.13 -14.52 -6.90
CA GLY A 43 -0.10 -13.33 -7.76
C GLY A 43 -1.42 -12.54 -7.80
N SER A 44 -2.58 -13.18 -7.65
CA SER A 44 -3.88 -12.49 -7.57
C SER A 44 -4.03 -11.77 -6.24
N ILE A 45 -3.60 -12.40 -5.14
CA ILE A 45 -3.61 -11.78 -3.79
C ILE A 45 -2.75 -10.52 -3.78
N ARG A 46 -1.51 -10.59 -4.30
CA ARG A 46 -0.62 -9.41 -4.38
C ARG A 46 -1.21 -8.27 -5.20
N LYS A 47 -1.77 -8.55 -6.37
CA LYS A 47 -2.41 -7.52 -7.20
C LYS A 47 -3.65 -6.92 -6.52
N ALA A 48 -4.41 -7.73 -5.79
CA ALA A 48 -5.53 -7.24 -5.00
C ALA A 48 -5.03 -6.33 -3.87
N ALA A 49 -3.96 -6.69 -3.17
CA ALA A 49 -3.34 -5.86 -2.14
C ALA A 49 -2.80 -4.54 -2.72
N GLU A 50 -2.15 -4.55 -3.89
CA GLU A 50 -1.74 -3.33 -4.61
C GLU A 50 -2.93 -2.42 -4.94
N LEU A 51 -4.02 -2.98 -5.47
CA LEU A 51 -5.23 -2.23 -5.78
C LEU A 51 -5.88 -1.66 -4.51
N VAL A 52 -5.98 -2.47 -3.44
CA VAL A 52 -6.57 -2.03 -2.17
C VAL A 52 -5.73 -0.92 -1.53
N ARG A 53 -4.40 -1.03 -1.52
CA ARG A 53 -3.51 0.06 -1.05
C ARG A 53 -3.73 1.36 -1.85
N TRP A 54 -3.85 1.25 -3.18
CA TRP A 54 -4.14 2.42 -4.00
C TRP A 54 -5.50 3.05 -3.66
N LEU A 55 -6.55 2.24 -3.49
CA LEU A 55 -7.88 2.70 -3.09
C LEU A 55 -7.89 3.33 -1.69
N MET A 56 -7.18 2.72 -0.73
CA MET A 56 -7.00 3.27 0.61
C MET A 56 -6.40 4.68 0.56
N LYS A 57 -5.34 4.85 -0.22
CA LYS A 57 -4.70 6.17 -0.41
C LYS A 57 -5.63 7.16 -1.11
N GLU A 58 -6.25 6.76 -2.22
CA GLU A 58 -7.10 7.64 -3.04
C GLU A 58 -8.32 8.16 -2.28
N TYR A 59 -8.96 7.30 -1.48
CA TYR A 59 -10.20 7.62 -0.77
C TYR A 59 -9.99 7.89 0.72
N SER A 60 -8.74 7.96 1.19
CA SER A 60 -8.37 8.16 2.59
C SER A 60 -9.05 7.15 3.53
N VAL A 61 -9.04 5.87 3.14
CA VAL A 61 -9.57 4.75 3.92
C VAL A 61 -8.43 4.09 4.68
N ASP A 62 -8.55 4.00 6.00
CA ASP A 62 -7.58 3.30 6.84
C ASP A 62 -7.73 1.77 6.73
N GLU A 63 -6.74 1.04 7.24
CA GLU A 63 -6.71 -0.43 7.19
C GLU A 63 -7.87 -1.08 7.98
N ALA A 64 -8.33 -0.44 9.06
CA ALA A 64 -9.42 -0.96 9.89
C ALA A 64 -10.77 -1.02 9.15
N HIS A 65 -10.90 -0.27 8.05
CA HIS A 65 -12.07 -0.29 7.17
C HIS A 65 -11.93 -1.27 6.00
N VAL A 66 -10.82 -2.01 5.90
CA VAL A 66 -10.68 -3.12 4.95
C VAL A 66 -11.23 -4.39 5.59
N ILE A 67 -12.47 -4.72 5.23
CA ILE A 67 -13.24 -5.83 5.82
C ILE A 67 -13.73 -6.81 4.76
N ARG A 68 -13.99 -8.06 5.16
CA ARG A 68 -14.53 -9.10 4.27
C ARG A 68 -16.04 -8.96 4.15
N HIS A 69 -16.61 -9.52 3.08
CA HIS A 69 -18.05 -9.66 2.97
C HIS A 69 -18.62 -10.51 4.14
N TYR A 70 -17.85 -11.49 4.63
CA TYR A 70 -18.15 -12.21 5.87
C TYR A 70 -18.40 -11.28 7.07
N ASP A 71 -17.57 -10.26 7.27
CA ASP A 71 -17.71 -9.34 8.40
C ASP A 71 -18.97 -8.45 8.25
N VAL A 72 -19.40 -8.20 7.00
CA VAL A 72 -20.60 -7.40 6.69
C VAL A 72 -21.90 -8.20 6.83
N THR A 73 -21.95 -9.42 6.31
CA THR A 73 -23.20 -10.18 6.16
C THR A 73 -23.18 -11.55 6.83
N GLY A 74 -22.01 -12.08 7.15
CA GLY A 74 -21.80 -13.46 7.59
C GLY A 74 -21.74 -14.48 6.46
N LYS A 75 -21.74 -14.04 5.19
CA LYS A 75 -21.52 -14.94 4.04
C LYS A 75 -20.05 -15.40 4.02
N ASP A 76 -19.81 -16.66 3.75
CA ASP A 76 -18.45 -17.23 3.58
C ASP A 76 -17.78 -16.67 2.30
N CYS A 77 -17.32 -15.43 2.38
CA CYS A 77 -16.80 -14.65 1.27
C CYS A 77 -15.80 -13.60 1.81
N PRO A 78 -14.52 -13.65 1.39
CA PRO A 78 -13.93 -14.66 0.50
C PRO A 78 -13.71 -16.00 1.21
N ALA A 79 -14.30 -17.09 0.70
CA ALA A 79 -14.31 -18.40 1.36
C ALA A 79 -12.92 -18.88 1.84
N PRO A 80 -11.83 -18.81 1.03
CA PRO A 80 -10.52 -19.26 1.48
C PRO A 80 -9.96 -18.51 2.69
N MET A 81 -10.30 -17.22 2.81
CA MET A 81 -9.84 -16.37 3.93
C MET A 81 -10.79 -16.43 5.13
N VAL A 82 -11.98 -17.01 4.98
CA VAL A 82 -12.87 -17.37 6.08
C VAL A 82 -12.48 -18.74 6.63
N GLU A 83 -12.21 -19.71 5.75
CA GLU A 83 -11.77 -21.06 6.09
C GLU A 83 -10.36 -21.07 6.72
N ASN A 84 -9.45 -20.24 6.20
CA ASN A 84 -8.11 -20.06 6.74
C ASN A 84 -7.85 -18.60 7.12
N PRO A 85 -8.10 -18.21 8.39
CA PRO A 85 -7.87 -16.84 8.86
C PRO A 85 -6.43 -16.34 8.68
N ALA A 86 -5.43 -17.23 8.67
CA ALA A 86 -4.04 -16.82 8.43
C ALA A 86 -3.85 -16.20 7.03
N LEU A 87 -4.64 -16.61 6.02
CA LEU A 87 -4.61 -15.97 4.70
C LEU A 87 -5.19 -14.55 4.73
N TRP A 88 -6.15 -14.28 5.61
CA TRP A 88 -6.68 -12.93 5.82
C TRP A 88 -5.64 -12.05 6.51
N GLU A 89 -4.99 -12.55 7.55
CA GLU A 89 -3.90 -11.85 8.24
C GLU A 89 -2.71 -11.57 7.30
N GLU A 90 -2.34 -12.55 6.46
CA GLU A 90 -1.32 -12.34 5.42
C GLU A 90 -1.75 -11.24 4.45
N PHE A 91 -3.01 -11.22 4.01
CA PHE A 91 -3.53 -10.16 3.15
C PHE A 91 -3.47 -8.78 3.80
N LEU A 92 -3.90 -8.64 5.05
CA LEU A 92 -3.82 -7.38 5.80
C LEU A 92 -2.37 -6.90 5.95
N SER A 93 -1.43 -7.83 6.21
CA SER A 93 0.00 -7.49 6.30
C SER A 93 0.57 -6.90 5.00
N MET A 94 -0.01 -7.26 3.84
CA MET A 94 0.35 -6.68 2.55
C MET A 94 -0.20 -5.26 2.34
N LEU A 95 -1.15 -4.81 3.18
CA LEU A 95 -1.72 -3.45 3.13
C LEU A 95 -0.89 -2.48 3.97
N SER A 96 -0.34 -2.96 5.09
CA SER A 96 0.51 -2.21 6.01
C SER A 96 1.95 -2.01 5.51
N VAL A 97 2.22 -2.30 4.23
CA VAL A 97 3.51 -2.03 3.62
C VAL A 97 3.63 -0.52 3.50
N GLU A 98 4.23 0.10 4.53
CA GLU A 98 4.89 1.39 4.40
C GLU A 98 5.70 1.33 3.12
N ASP A 99 5.53 2.36 2.29
CA ASP A 99 6.21 2.58 1.02
C ASP A 99 7.54 1.83 0.99
N ASP A 100 7.62 0.71 0.26
CA ASP A 100 8.77 -0.22 0.20
C ASP A 100 10.04 0.46 -0.39
N MET A 101 10.00 1.78 -0.50
CA MET A 101 11.12 2.66 -0.68
C MET A 101 12.05 2.56 0.52
N LYS A 102 13.15 1.84 0.33
CA LYS A 102 14.29 1.87 1.24
C LYS A 102 14.66 3.32 1.57
N ARG A 103 14.62 3.68 2.86
CA ARG A 103 15.02 5.00 3.37
C ARG A 103 16.36 4.91 4.06
N TYR A 104 17.10 6.02 4.01
CA TYR A 104 18.42 6.19 4.60
C TYR A 104 18.37 7.36 5.57
N LYS A 105 18.38 7.05 6.87
CA LYS A 105 18.28 8.06 7.93
C LYS A 105 19.57 8.87 8.05
N TYR A 106 20.71 8.19 8.02
CA TYR A 106 22.02 8.84 8.18
C TYR A 106 22.86 8.71 6.91
N TYR A 107 23.83 9.61 6.77
CA TYR A 107 24.78 9.61 5.65
C TYR A 107 25.54 8.29 5.53
N ASP A 108 25.96 7.71 6.66
CA ASP A 108 26.77 6.48 6.69
C ASP A 108 25.99 5.24 6.23
N ASP A 109 24.65 5.27 6.33
CA ASP A 109 23.79 4.19 5.84
C ASP A 109 23.63 4.23 4.31
N MET A 110 23.93 5.36 3.68
CA MET A 110 23.70 5.57 2.26
C MET A 110 24.69 4.77 1.42
N PRO A 111 24.25 4.23 0.26
CA PRO A 111 25.14 3.50 -0.62
C PRO A 111 26.22 4.43 -1.18
N ALA A 112 27.39 3.86 -1.46
CA ALA A 112 28.57 4.60 -1.92
C ALA A 112 28.32 5.44 -3.19
N TRP A 113 27.35 5.05 -4.03
CA TRP A 113 26.99 5.81 -5.23
C TRP A 113 26.25 7.13 -4.94
N ALA A 114 25.60 7.26 -3.78
CA ALA A 114 24.82 8.43 -3.39
C ALA A 114 25.60 9.42 -2.51
N GLN A 115 26.49 8.89 -1.67
CA GLN A 115 27.25 9.64 -0.67
C GLN A 115 27.94 10.91 -1.22
N PRO A 116 28.66 10.89 -2.36
CA PRO A 116 29.33 12.09 -2.87
C PRO A 116 28.37 13.26 -3.15
N THR A 117 27.24 12.97 -3.79
CA THR A 117 26.22 13.98 -4.11
C THR A 117 25.55 14.50 -2.84
N VAL A 118 25.19 13.62 -1.91
CA VAL A 118 24.57 14.06 -0.64
C VAL A 118 25.54 14.94 0.16
N SER A 119 26.83 14.55 0.26
CA SER A 119 27.86 15.35 0.93
C SER A 119 27.99 16.74 0.29
N LYS A 120 28.00 16.82 -1.04
CA LYS A 120 28.03 18.08 -1.78
C LYS A 120 26.81 18.95 -1.46
N LEU A 121 25.61 18.39 -1.52
CA LEU A 121 24.36 19.12 -1.30
C LEU A 121 24.21 19.65 0.13
N VAL A 122 24.66 18.87 1.13
CA VAL A 122 24.71 19.32 2.53
C VAL A 122 25.72 20.46 2.69
N LYS A 123 26.92 20.35 2.11
CA LYS A 123 27.95 21.43 2.14
C LYS A 123 27.48 22.71 1.47
N LEU A 124 26.73 22.61 0.37
CA LEU A 124 26.12 23.75 -0.31
C LEU A 124 24.90 24.31 0.44
N GLY A 125 24.40 23.62 1.48
CA GLY A 125 23.21 24.01 2.22
C GLY A 125 21.90 23.83 1.44
N ILE A 126 21.93 23.17 0.28
CA ILE A 126 20.77 22.84 -0.54
C ILE A 126 19.93 21.76 0.15
N LEU A 127 20.62 20.76 0.70
CA LEU A 127 19.99 19.70 1.48
C LEU A 127 20.24 19.97 2.97
N LYS A 128 19.16 20.10 3.75
CA LYS A 128 19.20 20.23 5.21
C LYS A 128 18.35 19.14 5.84
N GLY A 129 18.91 18.51 6.87
CA GLY A 129 18.22 17.50 7.67
C GLY A 129 17.31 18.11 8.74
N GLU A 130 16.69 17.22 9.53
CA GLU A 130 15.79 17.60 10.63
C GLU A 130 16.51 17.94 11.95
N GLY A 131 17.83 17.69 12.01
CA GLY A 131 18.64 17.80 13.24
C GLY A 131 19.44 16.52 13.47
N ASP A 132 20.45 16.58 14.35
CA ASP A 132 21.23 15.41 14.81
C ASP A 132 21.80 14.48 13.70
N GLY A 133 22.06 15.04 12.51
CA GLY A 133 22.58 14.29 11.37
C GLY A 133 21.53 13.47 10.59
N VAL A 134 20.25 13.59 10.94
CA VAL A 134 19.13 12.89 10.27
C VAL A 134 18.78 13.59 8.96
N LEU A 135 18.89 12.86 7.84
CA LEU A 135 18.51 13.31 6.50
C LEU A 135 17.22 12.65 5.97
N ASP A 136 16.95 11.41 6.42
CA ASP A 136 15.77 10.62 6.07
C ASP A 136 15.35 10.65 4.59
N LEU A 137 16.24 10.20 3.71
CA LEU A 137 16.03 10.21 2.25
C LEU A 137 15.63 8.83 1.73
N SER A 138 14.61 8.78 0.86
CA SER A 138 14.25 7.56 0.14
C SER A 138 15.23 7.25 -1.00
N GLU A 139 15.34 5.98 -1.39
CA GLU A 139 16.28 5.55 -2.43
C GLU A 139 16.06 6.27 -3.77
N ASP A 140 14.80 6.51 -4.18
CA ASP A 140 14.53 7.25 -5.42
C ASP A 140 14.85 8.74 -5.28
N MET A 141 14.70 9.33 -4.09
CA MET A 141 15.19 10.69 -3.86
C MET A 141 16.70 10.76 -4.03
N LEU A 142 17.45 9.80 -3.48
CA LEU A 142 18.90 9.71 -3.71
C LEU A 142 19.23 9.56 -5.20
N ARG A 143 18.52 8.70 -5.94
CA ARG A 143 18.71 8.55 -7.40
C ARG A 143 18.47 9.86 -8.14
N MET A 144 17.39 10.56 -7.82
CA MET A 144 17.05 11.85 -8.43
C MET A 144 18.09 12.93 -8.12
N LEU A 145 18.56 13.00 -6.88
CA LEU A 145 19.63 13.93 -6.50
C LEU A 145 20.91 13.63 -7.31
N VAL A 146 21.30 12.37 -7.42
CA VAL A 146 22.50 11.98 -8.20
C VAL A 146 22.33 12.27 -9.70
N ILE A 147 21.15 12.03 -10.28
CA ILE A 147 20.87 12.38 -11.68
C ILE A 147 21.01 13.89 -11.90
N ASN A 148 20.40 14.70 -11.04
CA ASN A 148 20.47 16.16 -11.12
C ASN A 148 21.89 16.69 -10.94
N ASP A 149 22.66 16.09 -10.03
CA ASP A 149 24.06 16.46 -9.80
C ASP A 149 24.92 16.17 -11.03
N ARG A 150 24.74 15.00 -11.65
CA ARG A 150 25.40 14.62 -12.91
C ARG A 150 24.99 15.50 -14.09
N ALA A 151 23.74 15.98 -14.09
CA ALA A 151 23.25 16.94 -15.07
C ALA A 151 23.75 18.38 -14.81
N GLY A 152 24.50 18.61 -13.73
CA GLY A 152 25.08 19.92 -13.41
C GLY A 152 24.07 20.93 -12.83
N VAL A 153 22.95 20.44 -12.27
CA VAL A 153 21.90 21.28 -11.67
C VAL A 153 22.40 22.02 -10.44
N TYR A 154 23.27 21.38 -9.63
CA TYR A 154 23.78 21.94 -8.39
C TYR A 154 25.18 22.53 -8.61
N LYS A 155 25.29 23.85 -8.57
CA LYS A 155 26.52 24.63 -8.76
C LYS A 155 26.95 25.31 -7.48
#